data_AF-A0A7M3SA16-F1
#
_entry.id   AF-A0A7M3SA16-F1
#
_cell.length_a   1.000
_cell.length_b   1.000
_cell.length_c   1.000
_cell.angle_alpha   90.00
_cell.angle_beta   90.00
_cell.angle_gamma   90.00
#
_symmetry.space_group_name_H-M   'P 1'
#
loop_
_entity.id
_entity.type
_entity.pdbx_description
1 polymer ?
#
loop_
_entity_poly.entity_id
_entity_poly.type
_entity_poly.pdbx_seq_one_letter_code
_entity_poly.pdbx_strand_id
1 'polypeptide(L)'
;MFDTFGEFDTVEELNQAAAGLLEEGDTENIILLAKENGIEEEYAKAYIAGDIPFLTDTMSAAIGKLTIEKENIKSQMPVRPITDYLCTLCTEDSFATIVRSKDKKLKDCIDTVEKKCREECQRTKEQYIADATVFKWAKAYYTEVAK
;
A
#
# COMPACT_ATOMS: atom_id res chain seq x y z
N MET A 1 -2.41 12.90 -1.33
CA MET A 1 -1.78 11.58 -1.60
C MET A 1 -1.71 11.47 -3.10
N PHE A 2 -0.53 11.23 -3.67
CA PHE A 2 -0.31 11.19 -5.12
C PHE A 2 -0.69 12.49 -5.83
N ASP A 3 -0.38 13.64 -5.21
CA ASP A 3 -0.87 14.94 -5.67
C ASP A 3 -0.04 15.47 -6.86
N THR A 4 1.25 15.10 -6.92
CA THR A 4 2.18 15.61 -7.94
C THR A 4 2.29 14.67 -9.13
N PHE A 5 2.52 13.38 -8.87
CA PHE A 5 2.85 12.40 -9.92
C PHE A 5 1.66 11.51 -10.29
N GLY A 6 0.55 11.62 -9.57
CA GLY A 6 -0.55 10.67 -9.67
C GLY A 6 -0.18 9.30 -9.12
N GLU A 7 -1.12 8.36 -9.22
CA GLU A 7 -0.92 7.02 -8.69
C GLU A 7 -0.42 6.08 -9.78
N PHE A 8 0.71 5.42 -9.50
CA PHE A 8 1.25 4.36 -10.33
C PHE A 8 0.56 3.03 -10.05
N ASP A 9 0.37 2.24 -11.11
CA ASP A 9 -0.17 0.88 -11.00
C ASP A 9 0.91 -0.13 -10.62
N THR A 10 2.13 0.07 -11.10
CA THR A 10 3.22 -0.89 -10.95
C THR A 10 4.47 -0.26 -10.35
N VAL A 11 5.37 -1.10 -9.80
CA VAL A 11 6.67 -0.65 -9.31
C VAL A 11 7.59 -0.23 -10.46
N GLU A 12 7.40 -0.81 -11.64
CA GLU A 12 8.10 -0.48 -12.87
C GLU A 12 7.76 0.95 -13.32
N GLU A 13 6.46 1.32 -13.35
CA GLU A 13 6.04 2.69 -13.69
C GLU A 13 6.63 3.71 -12.70
N LEU A 14 6.65 3.38 -11.40
CA LEU A 14 7.22 4.23 -10.36
C LEU A 14 8.73 4.43 -10.54
N ASN A 15 9.47 3.35 -10.79
CA ASN A 15 10.91 3.42 -11.02
C ASN A 15 11.26 4.08 -12.37
N GLN A 16 10.42 3.93 -13.40
CA GLN A 16 10.57 4.65 -14.67
C GLN A 16 10.40 6.16 -14.49
N ALA A 17 9.42 6.59 -13.69
CA ALA A 17 9.26 8.00 -13.34
C ALA A 17 10.50 8.53 -12.61
N ALA A 18 11.02 7.77 -11.64
CA ALA A 18 12.25 8.14 -10.93
C ALA A 18 13.48 8.25 -11.86
N ALA A 19 13.61 7.33 -12.82
CA ALA A 19 14.68 7.34 -13.81
C ALA A 19 14.60 8.57 -14.73
N GLY A 20 13.41 8.94 -15.21
CA GLY A 20 13.22 10.16 -16.01
C GLY A 20 13.62 11.43 -15.24
N LEU A 21 13.21 11.53 -13.98
CA LEU A 21 13.62 12.65 -13.11
C LEU A 21 15.14 12.71 -12.91
N LEU A 22 15.79 11.55 -12.78
CA LEU A 22 17.25 11.47 -12.61
C LEU A 22 17.98 11.90 -13.90
N GLU A 23 17.49 11.50 -15.07
CA GLU A 23 18.03 11.94 -16.38
C GLU A 23 17.91 13.45 -16.58
N GLU A 24 16.83 14.06 -16.06
CA GLU A 24 16.61 15.51 -16.09
C GLU A 24 17.39 16.25 -14.98
N GLY A 25 18.02 15.53 -14.05
CA GLY A 25 18.73 16.10 -12.89
C GLY A 25 17.80 16.64 -11.81
N ASP A 26 16.51 16.31 -11.83
CA ASP A 26 15.48 16.80 -10.92
C ASP A 26 15.42 15.98 -9.62
N THR A 27 16.48 16.12 -8.83
CA THR A 27 16.65 15.38 -7.57
C THR A 27 15.62 15.76 -6.50
N GLU A 28 15.09 16.98 -6.53
CA GLU A 28 14.04 17.43 -5.60
C GLU A 28 12.75 16.65 -5.82
N ASN A 29 12.36 16.45 -7.08
CA ASN A 29 11.16 15.67 -7.40
C ASN A 29 11.34 14.17 -7.18
N ILE A 30 12.57 13.62 -7.22
CA ILE A 30 12.82 12.22 -6.78
C ILE A 30 12.50 12.05 -5.29
N ILE A 31 12.91 13.00 -4.45
CA ILE A 31 12.62 12.99 -3.01
C ILE A 31 11.11 13.13 -2.78
N LEU A 32 10.43 14.01 -3.52
CA LEU A 32 8.97 14.16 -3.43
C LEU A 32 8.24 12.89 -3.88
N LEU A 33 8.68 12.27 -4.99
CA LEU A 33 8.12 11.01 -5.51
C LEU A 33 8.22 9.90 -4.47
N ALA A 34 9.38 9.76 -3.82
CA ALA A 34 9.59 8.81 -2.73
C ALA A 34 8.62 9.06 -1.57
N LYS A 35 8.52 10.32 -1.12
CA LYS A 35 7.62 10.72 -0.04
C LYS A 35 6.15 10.43 -0.35
N GLU A 36 5.68 10.76 -1.54
CA GLU A 36 4.28 10.50 -1.95
C GLU A 36 3.95 9.00 -2.01
N ASN A 37 4.97 8.14 -2.20
CA ASN A 37 4.82 6.68 -2.25
C ASN A 37 5.21 5.99 -0.94
N GLY A 38 5.47 6.74 0.14
CA GLY A 38 5.80 6.16 1.45
C GLY A 38 7.18 5.48 1.50
N ILE A 39 8.09 5.89 0.62
CA ILE A 39 9.48 5.45 0.57
C ILE A 39 10.31 6.41 1.41
N GLU A 40 11.19 5.87 2.25
CA GLU A 40 12.04 6.69 3.11
C GLU A 40 13.03 7.53 2.29
N GLU A 41 13.28 8.76 2.74
CA GLU A 41 14.15 9.72 2.04
C GLU A 41 15.58 9.19 1.84
N GLU A 42 16.05 8.30 2.71
CA GLU A 42 17.37 7.65 2.57
C GLU A 42 17.48 6.83 1.28
N TYR A 43 16.43 6.13 0.87
CA TYR A 43 16.41 5.40 -0.41
C TYR A 43 16.46 6.35 -1.60
N ALA A 44 15.74 7.47 -1.54
CA ALA A 44 15.80 8.49 -2.58
C ALA A 44 17.24 9.06 -2.71
N LYS A 45 17.90 9.35 -1.59
CA LYS A 45 19.28 9.84 -1.57
C LYS A 45 20.26 8.81 -2.10
N ALA A 46 20.14 7.55 -1.69
CA ALA A 46 20.97 6.46 -2.20
C ALA A 46 20.78 6.28 -3.71
N TYR A 47 19.56 6.40 -4.22
CA TYR A 47 19.27 6.34 -5.64
C TYR A 47 19.89 7.50 -6.42
N ILE A 48 19.72 8.74 -5.93
CA ILE A 48 20.34 9.94 -6.51
C ILE A 48 21.87 9.84 -6.54
N ALA A 49 22.48 9.29 -5.49
CA ALA A 49 23.93 9.09 -5.41
C ALA A 49 24.45 7.95 -6.30
N GLY A 50 23.56 7.11 -6.85
CA GLY A 50 23.92 5.92 -7.63
C GLY A 50 24.33 4.71 -6.78
N ASP A 51 24.06 4.73 -5.48
CA ASP A 51 24.37 3.63 -4.55
C ASP A 51 23.42 2.44 -4.73
N ILE A 52 22.18 2.70 -5.18
CA ILE A 52 21.19 1.69 -5.54
C ILE A 52 20.69 1.91 -6.98
N PRO A 53 20.36 0.82 -7.71
CA PRO A 53 20.06 0.90 -9.15
C PRO A 53 18.64 1.36 -9.47
N PHE A 54 17.73 1.37 -8.49
CA PHE A 54 16.33 1.78 -8.63
C PHE A 54 15.85 2.41 -7.31
N LEU A 55 14.78 3.21 -7.37
CA LEU A 55 14.28 3.93 -6.20
C LEU A 55 13.66 2.99 -5.15
N THR A 56 12.92 1.96 -5.58
CA THR A 56 12.26 1.01 -4.69
C THR A 56 12.07 -0.37 -5.33
N ASP A 57 12.04 -1.41 -4.50
CA ASP A 57 11.58 -2.75 -4.89
C ASP A 57 10.05 -2.90 -4.70
N THR A 58 9.48 -4.03 -5.18
CA THR A 58 8.05 -4.33 -5.13
C THR A 58 7.49 -4.33 -3.71
N MET A 59 8.18 -4.96 -2.75
CA MET A 59 7.75 -5.09 -1.36
C MET A 59 7.68 -3.72 -0.71
N SER A 60 8.76 -2.95 -0.82
CA SER A 60 8.89 -1.60 -0.27
C SER A 60 7.86 -0.64 -0.87
N ALA A 61 7.61 -0.72 -2.18
CA ALA A 61 6.60 0.10 -2.86
C ALA A 61 5.18 -0.24 -2.38
N ALA A 62 4.87 -1.52 -2.19
CA ALA A 62 3.57 -1.97 -1.67
C ALA A 62 3.33 -1.51 -0.22
N ILE A 63 4.34 -1.67 0.65
CA ILE A 63 4.30 -1.23 2.05
C ILE A 63 4.18 0.29 2.15
N GLY A 64 4.92 1.02 1.32
CA GLY A 64 4.86 2.47 1.22
C GLY A 64 3.46 2.96 0.85
N LYS A 65 2.84 2.37 -0.18
CA LYS A 65 1.45 2.64 -0.56
C LYS A 65 0.48 2.42 0.60
N LEU A 66 0.54 1.26 1.27
CA LEU A 66 -0.30 0.95 2.43
C LEU A 66 -0.11 1.98 3.56
N THR A 67 1.13 2.46 3.74
CA THR A 67 1.46 3.48 4.74
C THR A 67 0.86 4.83 4.43
N ILE A 68 0.89 5.28 3.17
CA ILE A 68 0.29 6.57 2.78
C ILE A 68 -1.25 6.47 2.78
N GLU A 69 -1.80 5.36 2.32
CA GLU A 69 -3.26 5.18 2.31
C GLU A 69 -3.84 5.17 3.73
N LYS A 70 -3.19 4.49 4.70
CA LYS A 70 -3.74 4.37 6.07
C LYS A 70 -3.90 5.71 6.77
N GLU A 71 -3.04 6.70 6.49
CA GLU A 71 -3.07 8.02 7.11
C GLU A 71 -4.36 8.79 6.80
N ASN A 72 -5.03 8.44 5.71
CA ASN A 72 -6.24 9.11 5.23
C ASN A 72 -7.53 8.34 5.59
N ILE A 73 -7.43 7.20 6.27
CA ILE A 73 -8.60 6.36 6.59
C ILE A 73 -9.18 6.72 7.95
N LYS A 74 -10.46 7.13 7.94
CA LYS A 74 -11.29 7.25 9.15
C LYS A 74 -12.27 6.07 9.17
N SER A 75 -12.07 5.14 10.10
CA SER A 75 -12.97 3.99 10.32
C SER A 75 -13.04 3.68 11.82
N GLN A 76 -14.11 2.98 12.22
CA GLN A 76 -14.25 2.42 13.57
C GLN A 76 -13.43 1.13 13.74
N MET A 77 -12.93 0.56 12.64
CA MET A 77 -12.06 -0.62 12.67
C MET A 77 -10.64 -0.27 13.15
N PRO A 78 -9.91 -1.22 13.76
CA PRO A 78 -8.49 -1.09 14.03
C PRO A 78 -7.68 -1.13 12.72
N VAL A 79 -7.58 0.00 12.02
CA VAL A 79 -6.90 0.11 10.71
C VAL A 79 -5.43 -0.30 10.82
N ARG A 80 -4.70 0.18 11.84
CA ARG A 80 -3.26 -0.10 11.99
C ARG A 80 -2.96 -1.61 12.08
N PRO A 81 -3.56 -2.41 12.97
CA PRO A 81 -3.36 -3.86 12.98
C PRO A 81 -3.66 -4.56 11.66
N ILE A 82 -4.69 -4.12 10.92
CA ILE A 82 -5.02 -4.67 9.61
C ILE A 82 -3.91 -4.34 8.60
N THR A 83 -3.46 -3.09 8.55
CA THR A 83 -2.37 -2.66 7.69
C THR A 83 -1.06 -3.36 8.02
N ASP A 84 -0.69 -3.46 9.30
CA ASP A 84 0.52 -4.14 9.75
C ASP A 84 0.51 -5.61 9.30
N TYR A 85 -0.63 -6.30 9.44
CA TYR A 85 -0.80 -7.66 8.92
C TYR A 85 -0.61 -7.74 7.39
N LEU A 86 -1.23 -6.83 6.63
CA LEU A 86 -1.07 -6.79 5.17
C LEU A 86 0.39 -6.55 4.75
N CYS A 87 1.12 -5.67 5.46
CA CYS A 87 2.54 -5.44 5.22
C CYS A 87 3.37 -6.71 5.41
N THR A 88 3.06 -7.57 6.37
CA THR A 88 3.79 -8.86 6.54
C THR A 88 3.63 -9.78 5.33
N LEU A 89 2.50 -9.70 4.62
CA LEU A 89 2.21 -10.50 3.44
C LEU A 89 2.94 -9.98 2.19
N CYS A 90 3.35 -8.71 2.15
CA CYS A 90 4.11 -8.12 1.04
C CYS A 90 5.53 -8.69 0.90
N THR A 91 5.97 -9.55 1.81
CA THR A 91 7.20 -10.35 1.62
C THR A 91 7.08 -11.31 0.43
N GLU A 92 5.86 -11.69 0.07
CA GLU A 92 5.55 -12.44 -1.15
C GLU A 92 5.32 -11.47 -2.31
N ASP A 93 6.21 -11.51 -3.31
CA ASP A 93 6.20 -10.57 -4.45
C ASP A 93 4.84 -10.54 -5.18
N SER A 94 4.22 -11.71 -5.37
CA SER A 94 2.87 -11.81 -5.96
C SER A 94 1.80 -11.02 -5.19
N PHE A 95 1.88 -10.96 -3.86
CA PHE A 95 0.94 -10.20 -3.04
C PHE A 95 1.29 -8.71 -3.05
N ALA A 96 2.59 -8.38 -2.96
CA ALA A 96 3.07 -7.00 -3.04
C ALA A 96 2.64 -6.32 -4.35
N THR A 97 2.75 -7.01 -5.49
CA THR A 97 2.29 -6.53 -6.80
C THR A 97 0.79 -6.20 -6.79
N ILE A 98 -0.04 -7.08 -6.22
CA ILE A 98 -1.49 -6.85 -6.10
C ILE A 98 -1.79 -5.66 -5.19
N VAL A 99 -1.07 -5.53 -4.07
CA VAL A 99 -1.22 -4.38 -3.17
C VAL A 99 -0.83 -3.09 -3.87
N ARG A 100 0.25 -3.10 -4.68
CA ARG A 100 0.70 -1.91 -5.40
C ARG A 100 -0.31 -1.46 -6.45
N SER A 101 -0.97 -2.38 -7.16
CA SER A 101 -1.95 -2.03 -8.20
C SER A 101 -2.95 -0.97 -7.74
N LYS A 102 -3.20 0.03 -8.59
CA LYS A 102 -4.16 1.12 -8.32
C LYS A 102 -5.59 0.63 -8.16
N ASP A 103 -5.89 -0.57 -8.66
CA ASP A 103 -7.22 -1.21 -8.57
C ASP A 103 -7.53 -1.74 -7.17
N LYS A 104 -6.53 -1.79 -6.27
CA LYS A 104 -6.72 -2.18 -4.87
C LYS A 104 -6.42 -1.01 -3.94
N LYS A 105 -7.39 -0.71 -3.07
CA LYS A 105 -7.34 0.40 -2.11
C LYS A 105 -7.52 -0.11 -0.71
N LEU A 106 -6.65 0.33 0.22
CA LEU A 106 -6.79 -0.01 1.63
C LEU A 106 -8.14 0.50 2.18
N LYS A 107 -8.62 1.66 1.73
CA LYS A 107 -9.95 2.18 2.16
C LYS A 107 -11.08 1.20 1.82
N ASP A 108 -11.09 0.68 0.60
CA ASP A 108 -12.12 -0.27 0.15
C ASP A 108 -11.98 -1.63 0.87
N CYS A 109 -10.74 -2.04 1.15
CA CYS A 109 -10.46 -3.20 1.99
C CYS A 109 -11.08 -3.01 3.38
N ILE A 110 -10.81 -1.89 4.04
CA ILE A 110 -11.32 -1.59 5.39
C ILE A 110 -12.86 -1.50 5.37
N ASP A 111 -13.46 -0.84 4.39
CA ASP A 111 -14.92 -0.76 4.28
C ASP A 111 -15.57 -2.13 4.07
N THR A 112 -14.94 -2.97 3.24
CA THR A 112 -15.38 -4.35 2.99
C THR A 112 -15.34 -5.18 4.27
N VAL A 113 -14.23 -5.09 5.01
CA VAL A 113 -14.07 -5.79 6.28
C VAL A 113 -15.06 -5.27 7.32
N GLU A 114 -15.24 -3.96 7.44
CA GLU A 114 -16.20 -3.35 8.38
C GLU A 114 -17.63 -3.81 8.09
N LYS A 115 -18.02 -3.87 6.80
CA LYS A 115 -19.31 -4.42 6.38
C LYS A 115 -19.45 -5.88 6.80
N LYS A 116 -18.46 -6.73 6.51
CA LYS A 116 -18.47 -8.16 6.91
C LYS A 116 -18.56 -8.33 8.42
N CYS A 117 -17.83 -7.53 9.21
CA CYS A 117 -17.93 -7.54 10.67
C CYS A 117 -19.36 -7.25 11.13
N ARG A 118 -19.99 -6.21 10.56
CA ARG A 118 -21.36 -5.80 10.93
C ARG A 118 -22.38 -6.89 10.63
N GLU A 119 -22.30 -7.49 9.44
CA GLU A 119 -23.18 -8.59 9.00
C GLU A 119 -23.00 -9.82 9.89
N GLU A 120 -21.75 -10.18 10.21
CA GLU A 120 -21.43 -11.33 11.03
C GLU A 120 -21.91 -11.16 12.48
N CYS A 121 -21.65 -9.99 13.10
CA CYS A 121 -22.17 -9.66 14.43
C CYS A 121 -23.71 -9.72 14.48
N GLN A 122 -24.40 -9.23 13.45
CA GLN A 122 -25.87 -9.34 13.36
C GLN A 122 -26.34 -10.79 13.27
N ARG A 123 -25.62 -11.62 12.50
CA ARG A 123 -25.94 -13.02 12.26
C ARG A 123 -25.71 -13.89 13.50
N THR A 124 -24.58 -13.71 14.18
CA THR A 124 -24.20 -14.52 15.36
C THR A 124 -24.73 -13.94 16.68
N LYS A 125 -25.18 -12.68 16.67
CA LYS A 125 -25.50 -11.87 17.86
C LYS A 125 -24.29 -11.64 18.78
N GLU A 126 -23.09 -11.86 18.27
CA GLU A 126 -21.85 -11.53 18.97
C GLU A 126 -21.53 -10.04 18.79
N GLN A 127 -20.78 -9.47 19.73
CA GLN A 127 -20.35 -8.08 19.67
C GLN A 127 -18.95 -7.91 19.09
N TYR A 128 -18.23 -9.02 18.87
CA TYR A 128 -16.83 -9.03 18.50
C TYR A 128 -16.56 -10.12 17.47
N ILE A 129 -15.69 -9.80 16.51
CA ILE A 129 -15.16 -10.74 15.52
C ILE A 129 -13.67 -10.92 15.80
N ALA A 130 -13.22 -12.16 15.88
CA ALA A 130 -11.81 -12.48 16.11
C ALA A 130 -10.89 -11.82 15.07
N ASP A 131 -9.76 -11.27 15.52
CA ASP A 131 -8.79 -10.59 14.67
C ASP A 131 -8.30 -11.48 13.52
N ALA A 132 -8.11 -12.78 13.76
CA ALA A 132 -7.73 -13.74 12.72
C ALA A 132 -8.74 -13.81 11.57
N THR A 133 -10.04 -13.67 11.86
CA THR A 133 -11.11 -13.63 10.85
C THR A 133 -11.07 -12.31 10.09
N VAL A 134 -10.89 -11.19 10.80
CA VAL A 134 -10.72 -9.84 10.22
C VAL A 134 -9.54 -9.81 9.25
N PHE A 135 -8.39 -10.32 9.66
CA PHE A 135 -7.19 -10.42 8.83
C PHE A 135 -7.39 -11.32 7.61
N LYS A 136 -8.11 -12.44 7.77
CA LYS A 136 -8.45 -13.31 6.65
C LYS A 136 -9.33 -12.59 5.63
N TRP A 137 -10.31 -11.78 6.06
CA TRP A 137 -11.13 -10.98 5.15
C TRP A 137 -10.36 -9.86 4.48
N ALA A 138 -9.44 -9.20 5.19
CA ALA A 138 -8.56 -8.20 4.61
C ALA A 138 -7.67 -8.81 3.51
N LYS A 139 -7.02 -9.95 3.79
CA LYS A 139 -6.27 -10.69 2.76
C LYS A 139 -7.14 -11.07 1.57
N ALA A 140 -8.35 -11.58 1.84
CA ALA A 140 -9.29 -11.98 0.80
C ALA A 140 -9.66 -10.84 -0.15
N TYR A 141 -9.82 -9.60 0.34
CA TYR A 141 -10.05 -8.43 -0.52
C TYR A 141 -8.95 -8.26 -1.59
N TYR A 142 -7.68 -8.49 -1.23
CA TYR A 142 -6.58 -8.40 -2.19
C TYR A 142 -6.50 -9.64 -3.08
N THR A 143 -6.74 -10.85 -2.57
CA THR A 143 -6.51 -12.09 -3.32
C THR A 143 -7.71 -12.61 -4.13
N GLU A 144 -8.93 -12.19 -3.81
CA GLU A 144 -10.12 -12.60 -4.57
C GLU A 144 -10.23 -11.76 -5.85
N VAL A 145 -10.31 -12.44 -6.99
CA VAL A 145 -10.55 -11.81 -8.29
C VAL A 145 -11.98 -11.26 -8.29
N ALA A 146 -12.14 -9.97 -8.63
CA ALA A 146 -13.46 -9.41 -8.87
C ALA A 146 -14.13 -10.23 -9.99
N LYS A 147 -15.27 -10.86 -9.68
CA LYS A 147 -16.05 -11.63 -10.65
C LYS A 147 -16.62 -10.74 -11.74
#